data_AF-A0A933HNM1-F1
#
_entry.id   AF-A0A933HNM1-F1
#
_cell.length_a   1.000
_cell.length_b   1.000
_cell.length_c   1.000
_cell.angle_alpha   90.00
_cell.angle_beta   90.00
_cell.angle_gamma   90.00
#
_symmetry.space_group_name_H-M   'P 1'
#
loop_
_entity.id
_entity.type
_entity.pdbx_description
1 polymer ?
#
loop_
_entity_poly.entity_id
_entity_poly.type
_entity_poly.pdbx_seq_one_letter_code
_entity_poly.pdbx_strand_id
1 'polypeptide(L)'
;MASSTRTTVSPTTRKIIRGIDTFALFVVKHWLAIFLIFYGAWVWLPFLAPIFMHNGWTEPANALYFTYSFFCHQLPERSLFFYGSQTMYSLDQIGQVWSTENQLILRQFIGTPEMGWKMAWSDRMISTYGGIWLGAGLYAIWGKHAPRIPLWLWIFVGVIPLGLDGITHFVNDIIAGSSGQGFRDTNDWLRVITFNVFPGEFYYGNMLGSFNSWARWITGLLFGVTTVLAIFPILNAALLDTQRGLEYQLARIRERELEQK
;
A
#
# COMPACT_ATOMS: atom_id res chain seq x y z
N MET A 1 49.71 37.59 -3.48
CA MET A 1 48.56 37.59 -2.55
C MET A 1 47.29 37.39 -3.36
N ALA A 2 46.72 36.18 -3.36
CA ALA A 2 45.48 35.90 -4.10
C ALA A 2 44.29 36.45 -3.30
N SER A 3 43.64 37.47 -3.85
CA SER A 3 42.39 38.03 -3.33
C SER A 3 41.29 36.97 -3.44
N SER A 4 40.88 36.38 -2.32
CA SER A 4 39.70 35.51 -2.28
C SER A 4 38.47 36.39 -2.38
N THR A 5 37.87 36.48 -3.57
CA THR A 5 36.55 37.07 -3.78
C THR A 5 35.53 36.24 -3.00
N ARG A 6 35.17 36.69 -1.79
CA ARG A 6 33.99 36.20 -1.08
C ARG A 6 32.78 36.57 -1.93
N THR A 7 32.21 35.61 -2.65
CA THR A 7 30.90 35.77 -3.29
C THR A 7 29.86 36.00 -2.19
N THR A 8 29.46 37.25 -2.03
CA THR A 8 28.44 37.66 -1.07
C THR A 8 27.08 37.26 -1.62
N VAL A 9 26.52 36.17 -1.08
CA VAL A 9 25.17 35.73 -1.39
C VAL A 9 24.18 36.85 -1.02
N SER A 10 23.26 37.19 -1.94
CA SER A 10 22.29 38.28 -1.74
C SER A 10 21.40 38.04 -0.51
N PRO A 11 20.90 39.10 0.17
CA PRO A 11 19.99 38.95 1.32
C PRO A 11 18.73 38.15 0.99
N THR A 12 18.17 38.33 -0.21
CA THR A 12 16.99 37.59 -0.70
C THR A 12 17.31 36.10 -0.82
N THR A 13 18.44 35.76 -1.45
CA THR A 13 18.89 34.36 -1.59
C THR A 13 19.13 33.72 -0.22
N ARG A 14 19.72 34.45 0.74
CA ARG A 14 19.92 33.97 2.12
C ARG A 14 18.59 33.66 2.82
N LYS A 15 17.59 34.53 2.67
CA LYS A 15 16.25 34.33 3.23
C LYS A 15 15.56 33.11 2.63
N ILE A 16 15.69 32.90 1.32
CA ILE A 16 15.14 31.72 0.63
C ILE A 16 15.80 30.43 1.12
N ILE A 17 17.14 30.38 1.17
CA ILE A 17 17.88 29.21 1.66
C ILE A 17 17.43 28.86 3.09
N ARG A 18 17.37 29.85 3.98
CA ARG A 18 16.90 29.63 5.35
C ARG A 18 15.46 29.09 5.41
N GLY A 19 14.58 29.59 4.54
CA GLY A 19 13.21 29.08 4.42
C GLY A 19 13.17 27.62 4.01
N ILE A 20 13.96 27.24 3.00
CA ILE A 20 14.10 25.86 2.52
C ILE A 20 14.65 24.96 3.63
N ASP A 21 15.74 25.35 4.29
CA ASP A 21 16.36 24.55 5.36
C ASP A 21 15.41 24.37 6.56
N THR A 22 14.64 25.41 6.91
CA THR A 22 13.64 25.35 7.98
C THR A 22 12.49 24.41 7.62
N PHE A 23 12.00 24.47 6.38
CA PHE A 23 10.97 23.56 5.90
C PHE A 23 11.47 22.12 5.81
N ALA A 24 12.68 21.90 5.30
CA ALA A 24 13.32 20.59 5.27
C ALA A 24 13.47 20.03 6.69
N LEU A 25 13.89 20.86 7.65
CA LEU A 25 14.00 20.45 9.05
C LEU A 25 12.64 20.04 9.64
N PHE A 26 11.56 20.76 9.31
CA PHE A 26 10.20 20.38 9.70
C PHE A 26 9.82 19.01 9.12
N VAL A 27 10.02 18.80 7.82
CA VAL A 27 9.71 17.53 7.15
C VAL A 27 10.50 16.38 7.79
N VAL A 28 11.80 16.56 8.03
CA VAL A 28 12.66 15.55 8.66
C VAL A 28 12.22 15.25 10.08
N LYS A 29 11.86 16.25 10.89
CA LYS A 29 11.40 16.05 12.27
C LYS A 29 10.05 15.35 12.36
N HIS A 30 9.16 15.62 11.40
CA HIS A 30 7.77 15.12 11.41
C HIS A 30 7.53 14.03 10.36
N TRP A 31 8.59 13.43 9.81
CA TRP A 31 8.53 12.52 8.67
C TRP A 31 7.55 11.37 8.86
N LEU A 32 7.49 10.80 10.07
CA LEU A 32 6.64 9.65 10.38
C LEU A 32 5.15 10.04 10.45
N ALA A 33 4.85 11.21 11.03
CA ALA A 33 3.49 11.74 11.05
C ALA A 33 3.01 12.12 9.65
N ILE A 34 3.88 12.76 8.87
CA ILE A 34 3.65 13.06 7.45
C ILE A 34 3.39 11.77 6.68
N PHE A 35 4.23 10.75 6.85
CA PHE A 35 4.04 9.44 6.24
C PHE A 35 2.69 8.83 6.61
N LEU A 36 2.36 8.75 7.91
CA LEU A 36 1.09 8.19 8.38
C LEU A 36 -0.14 8.90 7.80
N ILE A 37 -0.09 10.23 7.63
CA ILE A 37 -1.20 11.01 7.08
C ILE A 37 -1.33 10.79 5.58
N PHE A 38 -0.26 11.03 4.80
CA PHE A 38 -0.35 10.98 3.34
C PHE A 38 -0.45 9.55 2.82
N TYR A 39 0.34 8.62 3.37
CA TYR A 39 0.23 7.21 3.05
C TYR A 39 -1.07 6.62 3.60
N GLY A 40 -1.54 7.07 4.77
CA GLY A 40 -2.85 6.70 5.28
C GLY A 40 -3.99 7.13 4.38
N ALA A 41 -3.96 8.36 3.86
CA ALA A 41 -4.93 8.81 2.87
C ALA A 41 -4.90 7.91 1.63
N TRP A 42 -3.70 7.60 1.11
CA TRP A 42 -3.55 6.61 0.04
C TRP A 42 -4.14 5.24 0.40
N VAL A 43 -4.00 4.80 1.65
CA VAL A 43 -4.46 3.50 2.22
C VAL A 43 -5.93 3.46 2.65
N TRP A 44 -6.64 4.58 2.70
CA TRP A 44 -8.06 4.57 3.12
C TRP A 44 -9.03 5.16 2.10
N LEU A 45 -8.59 5.99 1.16
CA LEU A 45 -9.46 6.61 0.16
C LEU A 45 -10.28 5.59 -0.70
N PRO A 46 -9.77 4.43 -1.11
CA PRO A 46 -10.54 3.42 -1.85
C PRO A 46 -11.75 2.85 -1.13
N PHE A 47 -11.78 2.90 0.20
CA PHE A 47 -12.97 2.54 0.98
C PHE A 47 -14.10 3.56 0.82
N LEU A 48 -13.81 4.78 0.37
CA LEU A 48 -14.83 5.80 0.07
C LEU A 48 -15.56 5.54 -1.25
N ALA A 49 -14.95 4.83 -2.20
CA ALA A 49 -15.57 4.54 -3.50
C ALA A 49 -16.96 3.87 -3.38
N PRO A 50 -17.14 2.80 -2.58
CA PRO A 50 -18.46 2.18 -2.44
C PRO A 50 -19.43 3.03 -1.62
N ILE A 51 -18.94 3.87 -0.70
CA ILE A 51 -19.76 4.84 0.05
C ILE A 51 -20.33 5.88 -0.93
N PHE A 52 -19.51 6.42 -1.81
CA PHE A 52 -19.94 7.36 -2.83
C PHE A 52 -20.93 6.74 -3.81
N MET A 53 -20.69 5.51 -4.27
CA MET A 53 -21.65 4.79 -5.12
C MET A 53 -23.00 4.58 -4.42
N HIS A 54 -23.00 4.18 -3.15
CA HIS A 54 -24.23 3.97 -2.38
C HIS A 54 -25.06 5.26 -2.22
N ASN A 55 -24.41 6.42 -2.07
CA ASN A 55 -25.08 7.71 -1.93
C ASN A 55 -25.38 8.42 -3.27
N GLY A 56 -25.16 7.75 -4.40
CA GLY A 56 -25.37 8.32 -5.74
C GLY A 56 -24.31 9.32 -6.20
N TRP A 57 -23.18 9.44 -5.49
CA TRP A 57 -22.05 10.28 -5.87
C TRP A 57 -21.14 9.52 -6.85
N THR A 58 -21.67 9.24 -8.03
CA THR A 58 -21.01 8.40 -9.04
C THR A 58 -19.71 9.00 -9.55
N GLU A 59 -19.66 10.30 -9.85
CA GLU A 59 -18.46 10.94 -10.40
C GLU A 59 -17.25 10.90 -9.44
N PRO A 60 -17.38 11.28 -8.15
CA PRO A 60 -16.31 11.07 -7.18
C PRO A 60 -15.89 9.61 -7.02
N ALA A 61 -16.83 8.66 -7.05
CA ALA A 61 -16.52 7.24 -6.97
C ALA A 61 -15.69 6.77 -8.17
N ASN A 62 -16.12 7.14 -9.38
CA ASN A 62 -15.44 6.82 -10.63
C ASN A 62 -14.03 7.41 -10.69
N ALA A 63 -13.83 8.63 -10.16
CA ALA A 63 -12.50 9.20 -10.03
C ALA A 63 -11.59 8.35 -9.13
N LEU A 64 -12.10 7.81 -8.02
CA LEU A 64 -11.35 6.87 -7.17
C LEU A 64 -11.06 5.55 -7.91
N TYR A 65 -12.05 4.90 -8.52
CA TYR A 65 -11.82 3.67 -9.28
C TYR A 65 -10.77 3.88 -10.38
N PHE A 66 -10.89 4.97 -11.15
CA PHE A 66 -9.92 5.33 -12.19
C PHE A 66 -8.52 5.54 -11.62
N THR A 67 -8.38 6.39 -10.60
CA THR A 67 -7.06 6.71 -10.00
C THR A 67 -6.37 5.45 -9.47
N TYR A 68 -7.10 4.58 -8.78
CA TYR A 68 -6.51 3.37 -8.23
C TYR A 68 -6.34 2.25 -9.27
N SER A 69 -6.93 2.37 -10.46
CA SER A 69 -6.82 1.34 -11.51
C SER A 69 -5.41 1.23 -12.09
N PHE A 70 -4.62 2.30 -11.98
CA PHE A 70 -3.20 2.32 -12.34
C PHE A 70 -2.32 1.49 -11.40
N PHE A 71 -2.80 1.19 -10.19
CA PHE A 71 -2.02 0.51 -9.14
C PHE A 71 -2.61 -0.84 -8.75
N CYS A 72 -3.89 -1.06 -9.02
CA CYS A 72 -4.60 -2.30 -8.74
C CYS A 72 -5.49 -2.66 -9.91
N HIS A 73 -5.50 -3.94 -10.28
CA HIS A 73 -6.40 -4.43 -11.31
C HIS A 73 -7.88 -4.38 -10.92
N GLN A 74 -8.19 -4.25 -9.62
CA GLN A 74 -9.54 -4.15 -9.04
C GLN A 74 -10.50 -5.24 -9.56
N LEU A 75 -10.05 -6.49 -9.58
CA LEU A 75 -10.90 -7.58 -10.05
C LEU A 75 -12.00 -7.83 -9.00
N PRO A 76 -13.27 -7.86 -9.39
CA PRO A 76 -14.40 -7.91 -8.46
C PRO A 76 -14.40 -9.16 -7.58
N GLU A 77 -14.05 -10.32 -8.12
CA GLU A 77 -13.94 -11.58 -7.36
C GLU A 77 -12.77 -11.59 -6.36
N ARG A 78 -12.00 -10.49 -6.30
CA ARG A 78 -10.82 -10.26 -5.45
C ARG A 78 -10.96 -9.01 -4.57
N SER A 79 -12.08 -8.31 -4.64
CA SER A 79 -12.37 -7.05 -3.95
C SER A 79 -13.46 -7.22 -2.90
N LEU A 80 -13.41 -6.42 -1.84
CA LEU A 80 -14.48 -6.36 -0.85
C LEU A 80 -15.66 -5.53 -1.37
N PHE A 81 -16.88 -6.04 -1.19
CA PHE A 81 -18.14 -5.37 -1.48
C PHE A 81 -18.78 -4.84 -0.22
N PHE A 82 -19.43 -3.68 -0.35
CA PHE A 82 -20.15 -3.00 0.72
C PHE A 82 -21.58 -2.71 0.27
N TYR A 83 -22.51 -2.64 1.22
CA TYR A 83 -23.94 -2.39 0.97
C TYR A 83 -24.65 -3.46 0.13
N GLY A 84 -24.11 -4.69 0.14
CA GLY A 84 -24.72 -5.87 -0.49
C GLY A 84 -24.89 -7.03 0.49
N SER A 85 -25.34 -8.16 -0.04
CA SER A 85 -25.58 -9.38 0.76
C SER A 85 -24.31 -10.11 1.20
N GLN A 86 -23.21 -9.98 0.45
CA GLN A 86 -21.93 -10.64 0.73
C GLN A 86 -20.79 -9.62 0.67
N THR A 87 -19.73 -9.89 1.42
CA THR A 87 -18.51 -9.08 1.43
C THR A 87 -17.60 -9.38 0.24
N MET A 88 -17.79 -10.52 -0.44
CA MET A 88 -17.00 -10.93 -1.59
C MET A 88 -17.83 -11.94 -2.39
N TYR A 89 -17.84 -11.81 -3.72
CA TYR A 89 -18.59 -12.69 -4.61
C TYR A 89 -17.65 -13.58 -5.43
N SER A 90 -18.08 -14.81 -5.70
CA SER A 90 -17.41 -15.69 -6.64
C SER A 90 -17.48 -15.15 -8.07
N LEU A 91 -16.57 -15.63 -8.92
CA LEU A 91 -16.58 -15.31 -10.34
C LEU A 91 -17.88 -15.77 -11.01
N ASP A 92 -18.43 -16.91 -10.60
CA ASP A 92 -19.69 -17.45 -11.14
C ASP A 92 -20.89 -16.56 -10.79
N GLN A 93 -20.95 -16.02 -9.58
CA GLN A 93 -21.98 -15.07 -9.15
C GLN A 93 -21.88 -13.77 -9.96
N ILE A 94 -20.68 -13.23 -10.13
CA ILE A 94 -20.44 -12.03 -10.94
C ILE A 94 -20.82 -12.29 -12.41
N GLY A 95 -20.51 -13.47 -12.93
CA GLY A 95 -20.86 -13.92 -14.28
C GLY A 95 -22.37 -13.97 -14.57
N GLN A 96 -23.23 -13.99 -13.54
CA GLN A 96 -24.68 -13.91 -13.74
C GLN A 96 -25.16 -12.50 -14.11
N VAL A 97 -24.38 -11.46 -13.83
CA VAL A 97 -24.77 -10.05 -13.99
C VAL A 97 -23.78 -9.23 -14.81
N TRP A 98 -22.61 -9.79 -15.12
CA TRP A 98 -21.56 -9.11 -15.87
C TRP A 98 -20.72 -10.11 -16.69
N SER A 99 -20.13 -9.66 -17.79
CA SER A 99 -19.28 -10.51 -18.63
C SER A 99 -17.95 -10.85 -17.93
N THR A 100 -17.63 -12.14 -17.89
CA THR A 100 -16.36 -12.69 -17.40
C THR A 100 -15.44 -13.15 -18.53
N GLU A 101 -15.71 -12.74 -19.77
CA GLU A 101 -14.99 -13.19 -20.98
C GLU A 101 -13.48 -12.95 -20.90
N ASN A 102 -13.08 -11.78 -20.38
CA ASN A 102 -11.68 -11.46 -20.14
C ASN A 102 -11.53 -10.49 -18.97
N GLN A 103 -10.31 -10.40 -18.45
CA GLN A 103 -10.01 -9.58 -17.27
C GLN A 103 -10.23 -8.07 -17.48
N LEU A 104 -10.07 -7.55 -18.70
CA LEU A 104 -10.25 -6.12 -18.99
C LEU A 104 -11.72 -5.71 -18.90
N ILE A 105 -12.63 -6.58 -19.34
CA ILE A 105 -14.08 -6.39 -19.17
C ILE A 105 -14.47 -6.64 -17.72
N LEU A 106 -13.94 -7.71 -17.10
CA LEU A 106 -14.27 -8.08 -15.73
C LEU A 106 -13.95 -6.98 -14.71
N ARG A 107 -12.80 -6.29 -14.86
CA ARG A 107 -12.45 -5.18 -13.95
C ARG A 107 -13.40 -3.98 -13.99
N GLN A 108 -14.15 -3.81 -15.08
CA GLN A 108 -15.11 -2.71 -15.23
C GLN A 108 -16.35 -2.89 -14.33
N PHE A 109 -16.61 -4.11 -13.87
CA PHE A 109 -17.71 -4.36 -12.94
C PHE A 109 -17.45 -3.69 -11.59
N ILE A 110 -18.18 -2.63 -11.28
CA ILE A 110 -18.09 -1.90 -10.00
C ILE A 110 -19.06 -2.49 -8.96
N GLY A 111 -20.23 -2.94 -9.39
CA GLY A 111 -21.26 -3.51 -8.52
C GLY A 111 -22.67 -3.27 -9.04
N THR A 112 -23.67 -3.69 -8.26
CA THR A 112 -25.10 -3.45 -8.52
C THR A 112 -25.80 -3.08 -7.21
N PRO A 113 -27.04 -2.53 -7.23
CA PRO A 113 -27.80 -2.30 -6.00
C PRO A 113 -27.98 -3.56 -5.12
N GLU A 114 -28.06 -4.75 -5.73
CA GLU A 114 -28.24 -6.02 -5.03
C GLU A 114 -26.94 -6.58 -4.47
N MET A 115 -25.85 -6.51 -5.27
CA MET A 115 -24.53 -6.99 -4.85
C MET A 115 -23.78 -5.99 -3.95
N GLY A 116 -24.24 -4.74 -3.92
CA GLY A 116 -23.48 -3.64 -3.39
C GLY A 116 -22.35 -3.21 -4.32
N TRP A 117 -21.44 -2.40 -3.78
CA TRP A 117 -20.35 -1.78 -4.53
C TRP A 117 -19.01 -2.26 -4.02
N LYS A 118 -18.12 -2.66 -4.94
CA LYS A 118 -16.76 -3.05 -4.58
C LYS A 118 -15.95 -1.84 -4.13
N MET A 119 -14.94 -2.01 -3.29
CA MET A 119 -13.95 -0.96 -3.07
C MET A 119 -12.94 -0.87 -4.21
N ALA A 120 -12.24 0.27 -4.35
CA ALA A 120 -11.25 0.49 -5.41
C ALA A 120 -9.90 -0.23 -5.17
N TRP A 121 -9.91 -1.36 -4.45
CA TRP A 121 -8.77 -2.25 -4.21
C TRP A 121 -9.17 -3.72 -4.25
N SER A 122 -8.18 -4.57 -4.47
CA SER A 122 -8.23 -5.97 -4.09
C SER A 122 -7.74 -6.19 -2.65
N ASP A 123 -8.11 -7.31 -2.05
CA ASP A 123 -7.62 -7.76 -0.74
C ASP A 123 -6.08 -7.78 -0.61
N ARG A 124 -5.34 -8.13 -1.67
CA ARG A 124 -3.87 -8.05 -1.72
C ARG A 124 -3.39 -6.62 -1.49
N MET A 125 -4.06 -5.62 -2.07
CA MET A 125 -3.67 -4.22 -1.89
C MET A 125 -3.99 -3.73 -0.49
N ILE A 126 -5.14 -4.13 0.06
CA ILE A 126 -5.50 -3.81 1.45
C ILE A 126 -4.45 -4.37 2.40
N SER A 127 -4.12 -5.66 2.29
CA SER A 127 -3.14 -6.31 3.16
C SER A 127 -1.72 -5.76 3.00
N THR A 128 -1.28 -5.51 1.76
CA THR A 128 0.09 -5.02 1.49
C THR A 128 0.27 -3.56 1.92
N TYR A 129 -0.54 -2.64 1.37
CA TYR A 129 -0.42 -1.23 1.69
C TYR A 129 -0.91 -0.93 3.11
N GLY A 130 -2.03 -1.55 3.52
CA GLY A 130 -2.52 -1.46 4.90
C GLY A 130 -1.54 -2.05 5.91
N GLY A 131 -0.83 -3.13 5.58
CA GLY A 131 0.23 -3.69 6.42
C GLY A 131 1.40 -2.74 6.63
N ILE A 132 1.81 -1.98 5.60
CA ILE A 132 2.83 -0.94 5.73
C ILE A 132 2.31 0.19 6.64
N TRP A 133 1.09 0.65 6.42
CA TRP A 133 0.52 1.73 7.24
C TRP A 133 0.35 1.31 8.71
N LEU A 134 -0.16 0.10 8.95
CA LEU A 134 -0.26 -0.49 10.28
C LEU A 134 1.13 -0.64 10.91
N GLY A 135 2.10 -1.18 10.17
CA GLY A 135 3.49 -1.29 10.62
C GLY A 135 4.06 0.07 11.02
N ALA A 136 3.81 1.12 10.24
CA ALA A 136 4.24 2.48 10.54
C ALA A 136 3.59 3.03 11.81
N GLY A 137 2.31 2.72 12.04
CA GLY A 137 1.61 3.06 13.27
C GLY A 137 2.21 2.36 14.48
N LEU A 138 2.48 1.06 14.36
CA LEU A 138 3.16 0.29 15.41
C LEU A 138 4.58 0.81 15.67
N TYR A 139 5.33 1.15 14.62
CA TYR A 139 6.64 1.77 14.73
C TYR A 139 6.58 3.10 15.48
N ALA A 140 5.56 3.94 15.20
CA ALA A 140 5.33 5.18 15.93
C ALA A 140 5.03 4.95 17.42
N ILE A 141 4.18 3.95 17.72
CA ILE A 141 3.80 3.58 19.10
C ILE A 141 5.02 3.05 19.88
N TRP A 142 5.81 2.16 19.27
CA TRP A 142 7.00 1.61 19.93
C TRP A 142 8.14 2.62 20.04
N GLY A 143 8.20 3.60 19.15
CA GLY A 143 9.20 4.67 19.14
C GLY A 143 10.62 4.11 19.20
N LYS A 144 11.38 4.51 20.21
CA LYS A 144 12.78 4.07 20.41
C LYS A 144 12.94 2.56 20.68
N HIS A 145 11.85 1.86 21.01
CA HIS A 145 11.85 0.41 21.27
C HIS A 145 11.30 -0.40 20.09
N ALA A 146 11.05 0.24 18.94
CA ALA A 146 10.56 -0.47 17.76
C ALA A 146 11.57 -1.58 17.37
N PRO A 147 11.09 -2.82 17.16
CA PRO A 147 11.98 -3.90 16.78
C PRO A 147 12.59 -3.61 15.41
N ARG A 148 13.86 -3.96 15.26
CA ARG A 148 14.57 -3.91 13.99
C ARG A 148 14.84 -5.32 13.53
N ILE A 149 14.35 -5.66 12.34
CA ILE A 149 14.69 -6.94 11.72
C ILE A 149 15.83 -6.75 10.69
N PRO A 150 16.71 -7.74 10.52
CA PRO A 150 17.72 -7.68 9.47
C PRO A 150 17.08 -7.85 8.08
N LEU A 151 17.70 -7.26 7.05
CA LEU A 151 17.16 -7.26 5.68
C LEU A 151 16.95 -8.68 5.12
N TRP A 152 17.78 -9.66 5.48
CA TRP A 152 17.58 -11.04 5.05
C TRP A 152 16.27 -11.62 5.60
N LEU A 153 15.90 -11.31 6.85
CA LEU A 153 14.65 -11.80 7.43
C LEU A 153 13.44 -11.16 6.75
N TRP A 154 13.53 -9.87 6.40
CA TRP A 154 12.52 -9.20 5.58
C TRP A 154 12.38 -9.85 4.19
N ILE A 155 13.49 -10.20 3.55
CA ILE A 155 13.46 -10.90 2.25
C ILE A 155 12.76 -12.25 2.40
N PHE A 156 13.14 -13.07 3.40
CA PHE A 156 12.60 -14.42 3.56
C PHE A 156 11.16 -14.47 4.06
N VAL A 157 10.74 -13.54 4.94
CA VAL A 157 9.41 -13.57 5.58
C VAL A 157 8.43 -12.64 4.89
N GLY A 158 8.89 -11.52 4.35
CA GLY A 158 8.06 -10.54 3.67
C GLY A 158 8.06 -10.72 2.15
N VAL A 159 9.23 -10.57 1.53
CA VAL A 159 9.35 -10.46 0.06
C VAL A 159 9.07 -11.79 -0.64
N ILE A 160 9.72 -12.88 -0.23
CA ILE A 160 9.61 -14.18 -0.90
C ILE A 160 8.17 -14.72 -0.85
N PRO A 161 7.47 -14.76 0.31
CA PRO A 161 6.10 -15.28 0.35
C PRO A 161 5.12 -14.47 -0.51
N LEU A 162 5.19 -13.13 -0.44
CA LEU A 162 4.36 -12.26 -1.29
C LEU A 162 4.71 -12.42 -2.77
N GLY A 163 5.99 -12.55 -3.09
CA GLY A 163 6.48 -12.78 -4.45
C GLY A 163 5.98 -14.11 -5.02
N LEU A 164 6.08 -15.21 -4.27
CA LEU A 164 5.56 -16.52 -4.69
C LEU A 164 4.05 -16.49 -4.88
N ASP A 165 3.31 -15.92 -3.93
CA ASP A 165 1.87 -15.77 -4.04
C ASP A 165 1.49 -14.93 -5.27
N GLY A 166 2.13 -13.77 -5.46
CA GLY A 166 1.87 -12.89 -6.60
C GLY A 166 2.23 -13.50 -7.94
N ILE A 167 3.40 -14.13 -8.06
CA ILE A 167 3.87 -14.75 -9.29
C ILE A 167 2.98 -15.95 -9.66
N THR A 168 2.59 -16.79 -8.71
CA THR A 168 1.72 -17.94 -9.01
C THR A 168 0.32 -17.49 -9.45
N HIS A 169 -0.25 -16.45 -8.83
CA HIS A 169 -1.49 -15.84 -9.31
C HIS A 169 -1.34 -15.21 -10.69
N PHE A 170 -0.23 -14.51 -10.95
CA PHE A 170 0.04 -13.91 -12.25
C PHE A 170 0.16 -14.97 -13.36
N VAL A 171 0.88 -16.07 -13.10
CA VAL A 171 0.97 -17.21 -14.02
C VAL A 171 -0.40 -17.84 -14.26
N ASN A 172 -1.22 -18.00 -13.21
CA ASN A 172 -2.59 -18.47 -13.34
C ASN A 172 -3.40 -17.56 -14.27
N ASP A 173 -3.34 -16.25 -14.04
CA ASP A 173 -4.09 -15.25 -14.78
C ASP A 173 -3.67 -15.19 -16.26
N ILE A 174 -2.39 -15.43 -16.59
CA ILE A 174 -1.92 -15.53 -17.98
C ILE A 174 -2.44 -16.80 -18.67
N ILE A 175 -2.40 -17.94 -17.99
CA ILE A 175 -2.71 -19.24 -18.60
C ILE A 175 -4.22 -19.47 -18.68
N ALA A 176 -4.94 -19.16 -17.61
CA ALA A 176 -6.36 -19.45 -17.44
C ALA A 176 -7.27 -18.23 -17.60
N GLY A 177 -6.72 -17.02 -17.69
CA GLY A 177 -7.48 -15.79 -17.88
C GLY A 177 -8.50 -15.56 -16.76
N SER A 178 -9.77 -15.41 -17.15
CA SER A 178 -10.94 -15.32 -16.25
C SER A 178 -11.86 -16.53 -16.39
N SER A 179 -11.30 -17.70 -16.74
CA SER A 179 -12.09 -18.94 -16.87
C SER A 179 -12.56 -19.53 -15.52
N GLY A 180 -11.89 -19.19 -14.42
CA GLY A 180 -12.11 -19.82 -13.11
C GLY A 180 -11.63 -21.28 -13.04
N GLN A 181 -10.89 -21.76 -14.03
CA GLN A 181 -10.41 -23.15 -14.13
C GLN A 181 -8.88 -23.26 -14.00
N GLY A 182 -8.20 -22.18 -13.61
CA GLY A 182 -6.75 -22.20 -13.43
C GLY A 182 -6.32 -22.97 -12.19
N PHE A 183 -5.03 -23.35 -12.12
CA PHE A 183 -4.48 -24.13 -11.01
C PHE A 183 -4.55 -23.41 -9.66
N ARG A 184 -4.58 -22.07 -9.64
CA ARG A 184 -4.86 -21.29 -8.43
C ARG A 184 -6.36 -21.15 -8.20
N ASP A 185 -7.20 -21.20 -9.22
CA ASP A 185 -8.66 -21.13 -9.04
C ASP A 185 -9.21 -22.42 -8.43
N THR A 186 -8.70 -23.59 -8.83
CA THR A 186 -9.15 -24.88 -8.27
C THR A 186 -8.38 -25.31 -7.02
N ASN A 187 -7.09 -24.93 -6.93
CA ASN A 187 -6.13 -25.40 -5.94
C ASN A 187 -6.12 -26.93 -5.76
N ASP A 188 -6.29 -27.69 -6.84
CA ASP A 188 -6.28 -29.17 -6.78
C ASP A 188 -4.93 -29.70 -6.25
N TRP A 189 -3.84 -29.02 -6.59
CA TRP A 189 -2.50 -29.31 -6.06
C TRP A 189 -2.46 -29.24 -4.54
N LEU A 190 -3.16 -28.28 -3.93
CA LEU A 190 -3.22 -28.12 -2.49
C LEU A 190 -4.06 -29.24 -1.88
N ARG A 191 -5.18 -29.60 -2.53
CA ARG A 191 -6.05 -30.72 -2.11
C ARG A 191 -5.29 -32.04 -2.03
N VAL A 192 -4.37 -32.30 -2.96
CA VAL A 192 -3.50 -33.48 -2.95
C VAL A 192 -2.56 -33.46 -1.73
N ILE A 193 -1.92 -32.32 -1.46
CA ILE A 193 -0.94 -32.19 -0.37
C ILE A 193 -1.60 -32.23 1.01
N THR A 194 -2.80 -31.67 1.15
CA THR A 194 -3.55 -31.62 2.40
C THR A 194 -4.44 -32.85 2.63
N PHE A 195 -4.38 -33.84 1.74
CA PHE A 195 -5.26 -35.02 1.75
C PHE A 195 -6.74 -34.66 1.83
N ASN A 196 -7.14 -33.56 1.18
CA ASN A 196 -8.51 -33.05 1.15
C ASN A 196 -9.16 -32.87 2.54
N VAL A 197 -8.38 -32.48 3.56
CA VAL A 197 -8.90 -32.36 4.94
C VAL A 197 -9.83 -31.16 5.15
N PHE A 198 -9.67 -30.09 4.36
CA PHE A 198 -10.49 -28.87 4.45
C PHE A 198 -11.78 -28.92 3.60
N PRO A 199 -12.78 -28.07 3.88
CA PRO A 199 -13.98 -27.92 3.05
C PRO A 199 -13.67 -27.50 1.61
N GLY A 200 -14.59 -27.77 0.68
CA GLY A 200 -14.43 -27.43 -0.73
C GLY A 200 -14.20 -25.93 -0.98
N GLU A 201 -14.89 -25.07 -0.22
CA GLU A 201 -14.76 -23.61 -0.33
C GLU A 201 -13.39 -23.07 0.10
N PHE A 202 -12.64 -23.86 0.88
CA PHE A 202 -11.26 -23.48 1.23
C PHE A 202 -10.33 -23.59 0.01
N TYR A 203 -10.52 -24.59 -0.85
CA TYR A 203 -9.66 -24.78 -2.01
C TYR A 203 -10.10 -23.94 -3.20
N TYR A 204 -11.40 -23.84 -3.46
CA TYR A 204 -11.92 -23.26 -4.70
C TYR A 204 -12.11 -21.74 -4.62
N GLY A 205 -11.68 -21.06 -5.68
CA GLY A 205 -11.99 -19.66 -5.97
C GLY A 205 -11.17 -18.65 -5.18
N ASN A 206 -11.71 -17.43 -5.11
CA ASN A 206 -11.02 -16.25 -4.57
C ASN A 206 -11.75 -15.61 -3.40
N MET A 207 -12.88 -16.19 -2.97
CA MET A 207 -13.74 -15.64 -1.94
C MET A 207 -13.06 -15.61 -0.57
N LEU A 208 -13.58 -14.76 0.32
CA LEU A 208 -13.10 -14.66 1.69
C LEU A 208 -13.20 -16.04 2.36
N GLY A 209 -12.12 -16.48 3.00
CA GLY A 209 -12.04 -17.83 3.59
C GLY A 209 -11.36 -18.87 2.71
N SER A 210 -11.25 -18.65 1.39
CA SER A 210 -10.45 -19.50 0.49
C SER A 210 -8.95 -19.39 0.79
N PHE A 211 -8.19 -20.41 0.41
CA PHE A 211 -6.73 -20.42 0.46
C PHE A 211 -6.14 -19.21 -0.28
N ASN A 212 -6.68 -18.86 -1.45
CA ASN A 212 -6.22 -17.70 -2.22
C ASN A 212 -6.42 -16.39 -1.49
N SER A 213 -7.56 -16.21 -0.83
CA SER A 213 -7.79 -15.01 -0.02
C SER A 213 -6.84 -14.98 1.18
N TRP A 214 -6.70 -16.09 1.91
CA TRP A 214 -5.77 -16.18 3.05
C TRP A 214 -4.31 -15.93 2.65
N ALA A 215 -3.85 -16.50 1.54
CA ALA A 215 -2.51 -16.28 1.03
C ALA A 215 -2.26 -14.80 0.74
N ARG A 216 -3.20 -14.13 0.05
CA ARG A 216 -3.12 -12.68 -0.22
C ARG A 216 -3.07 -11.86 1.07
N TRP A 217 -3.99 -12.10 2.02
CA TRP A 217 -4.04 -11.38 3.29
C TRP A 217 -2.77 -11.57 4.13
N ILE A 218 -2.33 -12.81 4.32
CA ILE A 218 -1.20 -13.16 5.19
C ILE A 218 0.11 -12.65 4.58
N THR A 219 0.38 -12.97 3.31
CA THR A 219 1.64 -12.56 2.68
C THR A 219 1.75 -11.05 2.51
N GLY A 220 0.63 -10.37 2.17
CA GLY A 220 0.60 -8.91 2.08
C GLY A 220 0.86 -8.24 3.42
N LEU A 221 0.19 -8.71 4.49
CA LEU A 221 0.39 -8.17 5.84
C LEU A 221 1.81 -8.42 6.34
N LEU A 222 2.34 -9.64 6.17
CA LEU A 222 3.71 -9.98 6.53
C LEU A 222 4.71 -9.07 5.81
N PHE A 223 4.58 -8.93 4.49
CA PHE A 223 5.42 -8.03 3.72
C PHE A 223 5.33 -6.59 4.24
N GLY A 224 4.13 -6.07 4.47
CA GLY A 224 3.95 -4.68 4.87
C GLY A 224 4.56 -4.37 6.23
N VAL A 225 4.26 -5.19 7.24
CA VAL A 225 4.80 -5.00 8.60
C VAL A 225 6.32 -5.19 8.60
N THR A 226 6.82 -6.26 7.99
CA THR A 226 8.27 -6.54 7.97
C THR A 226 9.05 -5.47 7.19
N THR A 227 8.46 -4.89 6.12
CA THR A 227 9.06 -3.76 5.40
C THR A 227 9.30 -2.57 6.34
N VAL A 228 8.32 -2.25 7.19
CA VAL A 228 8.50 -1.17 8.17
C VAL A 228 9.60 -1.52 9.17
N LEU A 229 9.57 -2.72 9.76
CA LEU A 229 10.56 -3.14 10.76
C LEU A 229 11.99 -3.24 10.21
N ALA A 230 12.15 -3.43 8.90
CA ALA A 230 13.45 -3.50 8.25
C ALA A 230 13.95 -2.13 7.78
N ILE A 231 13.07 -1.33 7.15
CA ILE A 231 13.44 -0.11 6.42
C ILE A 231 13.31 1.15 7.28
N PHE A 232 12.28 1.27 8.12
CA PHE A 232 12.07 2.49 8.91
C PHE A 232 13.21 2.78 9.89
N PRO A 233 13.83 1.80 10.57
CA PRO A 233 15.01 2.06 11.38
C PRO A 233 16.17 2.66 10.58
N ILE A 234 16.37 2.21 9.34
CA ILE A 234 17.44 2.71 8.44
C ILE A 234 17.10 4.14 8.01
N LEU A 235 15.86 4.36 7.57
CA LEU A 235 15.37 5.69 7.18
C LEU A 235 15.46 6.68 8.34
N ASN A 236 15.03 6.29 9.53
CA ASN A 236 15.08 7.12 10.72
C ASN A 236 16.51 7.52 11.10
N ALA A 237 17.47 6.59 11.02
CA ALA A 237 18.87 6.90 11.26
C ALA A 237 19.40 7.95 10.27
N ALA A 238 19.13 7.78 8.97
CA ALA A 238 19.53 8.73 7.93
C ALA A 238 18.86 10.10 8.08
N LEU A 239 17.59 10.13 8.48
CA LEU A 239 16.86 11.36 8.75
C LEU A 239 17.41 12.08 10.00
N LEU A 240 17.80 11.36 11.04
CA LEU A 240 18.46 11.96 12.21
C LEU A 240 19.83 12.58 11.86
N ASP A 241 20.60 11.96 10.98
CA ASP A 241 21.84 12.55 10.45
C ASP A 241 21.55 13.85 9.69
N THR A 242 20.54 13.82 8.82
CA THR A 242 20.09 14.99 8.04
C THR A 242 19.58 16.11 8.96
N GLN A 243 18.84 15.76 10.02
CA GLN A 243 18.34 16.69 11.01
C GLN A 243 19.48 17.44 11.69
N ARG A 244 20.51 16.72 12.17
CA ARG A 244 21.68 17.33 12.80
C ARG A 244 22.41 18.29 11.86
N GLY A 245 22.54 17.93 10.59
CA GLY A 245 23.16 18.78 9.57
C GLY A 245 22.39 20.09 9.35
N LEU A 246 21.07 20.01 9.22
CA LEU A 246 20.19 21.18 9.04
C LEU A 246 20.19 22.09 10.27
N GLU A 247 20.12 21.52 11.48
CA GLU A 247 20.19 22.27 12.73
C GLU A 247 21.53 23.01 12.86
N TYR A 248 22.64 22.36 12.52
CA TYR A 248 23.96 23.00 12.50
C TYR A 248 24.05 24.16 11.50
N GLN A 249 23.54 23.97 10.28
CA GLN A 249 23.54 25.02 9.25
C GLN A 249 22.70 26.23 9.68
N LEU A 250 21.50 26.00 10.21
CA LEU A 250 20.61 27.06 10.68
C LEU A 250 21.17 27.80 11.90
N ALA A 251 21.81 27.09 12.84
CA ALA A 251 22.49 27.70 13.98
C ALA A 251 23.62 28.63 13.52
N ARG A 252 24.47 28.17 12.59
CA ARG A 252 25.57 28.98 12.04
C ARG A 252 25.09 30.21 11.28
N ILE A 253 23.98 30.11 10.55
CA ILE A 253 23.36 31.26 9.87
C ILE A 253 22.90 32.29 10.92
N ARG A 254 22.26 31.82 12.00
CA ARG A 254 21.78 32.68 13.08
C ARG A 254 22.92 33.39 13.81
N GLU A 255 24.01 32.69 14.11
CA GLU A 255 25.21 33.28 14.73
C GLU A 255 25.80 34.41 13.87
N ARG A 256 26.01 34.15 12.57
CA ARG A 256 26.52 35.17 11.63
C ARG A 256 25.60 36.37 11.48
N GLU A 257 24.28 36.19 11.59
CA GLU A 257 23.31 37.29 11.59
C GLU A 257 23.39 38.12 12.88
N LEU A 258 23.75 37.51 14.01
CA LEU A 258 23.96 38.22 15.27
C LEU A 258 25.28 39.00 15.26
N GLU A 259 26.35 38.43 14.68
CA GLU A 259 27.65 39.11 14.51
C GLU A 259 27.60 40.31 13.54
N GLN A 260 26.60 40.34 12.65
CA GLN A 260 26.42 41.42 11.65
C GLN A 260 25.51 42.56 12.14
N LYS A 261 24.94 42.44 13.34
CA LYS A 261 24.08 43.45 13.99
C LYS A 261 24.86 44.20 15.06
#